data_AF-A0A961MXW6-F1
#
_entry.id   AF-A0A961MXW6-F1
#
_cell.length_a   1.000
_cell.length_b   1.000
_cell.length_c   1.000
_cell.angle_alpha   90.00
_cell.angle_beta   90.00
_cell.angle_gamma   90.00
#
_symmetry.space_group_name_H-M   'P 1'
#
loop_
_entity.id
_entity.type
_entity.pdbx_description
1 polymer ?
#
loop_
_entity_poly.entity_id
_entity_poly.type
_entity_poly.pdbx_seq_one_letter_code
_entity_poly.pdbx_strand_id
1 'polypeptide(L)'
;MTPFAIAGVQMYVNALQSNVDGMLHRLDILMARFPWTQMVLFSELAPYGPLPRFAQPYINDDLGRLQDAARKHNVWLIPGSMFEKDEAGRIFNTASVIDPDGNLVRSYRKMFPFRPYETEVEAGTEFCVFDVPGVGRFGLSICYDIWFPETTRQLTSQGVEVLLHPVLTGTADRDAELAIARATAAQFQCYVFDVNGLGAGGNGRSCVIDPAATVLHQSAGQEDMFPIEVDLSQVRRQRETGIKGLGQVLKSFRDRSVDFSVYDRASGTDAYLHGLGKLEMPGQGSRSGLNLRDTSMIGAQHSTMGPPFKNDEGIPAVAGTKITG
;
A
#
# COMPACT_ATOMS: atom_id res chain seq x y z
N MET A 1 11.64 -12.20 24.53
CA MET A 1 10.99 -11.07 23.84
C MET A 1 9.52 -11.15 24.16
N THR A 2 8.92 -10.05 24.59
CA THR A 2 7.46 -9.96 24.68
C THR A 2 6.93 -9.94 23.25
N PRO A 3 5.92 -10.77 22.91
CA PRO A 3 5.25 -10.66 21.63
C PRO A 3 4.79 -9.23 21.35
N PHE A 4 4.83 -8.79 20.09
CA PHE A 4 4.28 -7.50 19.68
C PHE A 4 3.09 -7.71 18.76
N ALA A 5 1.94 -7.13 19.12
CA ALA A 5 0.69 -7.32 18.43
C ALA A 5 0.16 -6.01 17.84
N ILE A 6 -0.25 -6.08 16.57
CA ILE A 6 -0.80 -4.96 15.82
C ILE A 6 -2.21 -5.34 15.41
N ALA A 7 -3.19 -4.49 15.71
CA ALA A 7 -4.56 -4.66 15.28
C ALA A 7 -4.93 -3.69 14.17
N GLY A 8 -5.55 -4.20 13.10
CA GLY A 8 -6.30 -3.38 12.17
C GLY A 8 -7.76 -3.25 12.60
N VAL A 9 -8.35 -2.08 12.37
CA VAL A 9 -9.78 -1.82 12.60
C VAL A 9 -10.44 -1.46 11.28
N GLN A 10 -11.20 -2.39 10.73
CA GLN A 10 -12.05 -2.20 9.56
C GLN A 10 -13.46 -1.82 10.03
N MET A 11 -13.84 -0.55 9.86
CA MET A 11 -15.12 -0.03 10.30
C MET A 11 -15.81 0.82 9.22
N TYR A 12 -17.11 1.04 9.40
CA TYR A 12 -17.85 2.00 8.58
C TYR A 12 -17.35 3.43 8.85
N VAL A 13 -17.06 4.14 7.77
CA VAL A 13 -16.72 5.57 7.79
C VAL A 13 -17.86 6.34 7.16
N ASN A 14 -18.38 7.33 7.88
CA ASN A 14 -19.36 8.27 7.35
C ASN A 14 -18.68 9.37 6.56
N ALA A 15 -19.33 9.82 5.49
CA ALA A 15 -18.79 10.89 4.64
C ALA A 15 -19.10 12.31 5.13
N LEU A 16 -20.11 12.47 5.99
CA LEU A 16 -20.72 13.77 6.29
C LEU A 16 -20.64 14.17 7.77
N GLN A 17 -20.13 13.29 8.62
CA GLN A 17 -20.04 13.51 10.07
C GLN A 17 -18.72 12.93 10.60
N SER A 18 -18.25 13.46 11.73
CA SER A 18 -17.10 12.91 12.43
C SER A 18 -17.37 11.44 12.82
N ASN A 19 -16.34 10.62 12.71
CA ASN A 19 -16.35 9.22 13.09
C ASN A 19 -15.52 8.97 14.37
N VAL A 20 -14.92 10.02 14.96
CA VAL A 20 -13.98 9.90 16.09
C VAL A 20 -14.63 9.18 17.28
N ASP A 21 -15.87 9.50 17.63
CA ASP A 21 -16.61 8.80 18.71
C ASP A 21 -16.75 7.30 18.41
N GLY A 22 -17.08 6.96 17.16
CA GLY A 22 -17.16 5.58 16.70
C GLY A 22 -15.81 4.88 16.75
N MET A 23 -14.73 5.55 16.34
CA MET A 23 -13.37 5.02 16.38
C MET A 23 -12.94 4.73 17.82
N LEU A 24 -13.16 5.68 18.74
CA LEU A 24 -12.85 5.52 20.16
C LEU A 24 -13.65 4.36 20.78
N HIS A 25 -14.92 4.23 20.42
CA HIS A 25 -15.75 3.10 20.84
C HIS A 25 -15.22 1.75 20.32
N ARG A 26 -14.78 1.69 19.05
CA ARG A 26 -14.15 0.49 18.48
C ARG A 26 -12.83 0.16 19.16
N LEU A 27 -12.02 1.17 19.47
CA LEU A 27 -10.79 1.00 20.24
C LEU A 27 -11.07 0.43 21.64
N ASP A 28 -12.05 0.98 22.36
CA ASP A 28 -12.47 0.47 23.67
C ASP A 28 -12.91 -1.00 23.59
N ILE A 29 -13.70 -1.39 22.59
CA ILE A 29 -14.12 -2.79 22.38
C ILE A 29 -12.92 -3.69 22.04
N LEU A 30 -12.05 -3.23 21.13
CA LEU A 30 -10.86 -3.96 20.72
C LEU A 30 -10.00 -4.29 21.95
N MET A 31 -9.72 -3.29 22.79
CA MET A 31 -8.86 -3.45 23.97
C MET A 31 -9.54 -4.27 25.06
N ALA A 32 -10.86 -4.20 25.21
CA ALA A 32 -11.60 -5.07 26.13
C ALA A 32 -11.56 -6.54 25.68
N ARG A 33 -11.61 -6.80 24.37
CA ARG A 33 -11.62 -8.17 23.80
C ARG A 33 -10.22 -8.76 23.65
N PHE A 34 -9.24 -7.92 23.32
CA PHE A 34 -7.87 -8.31 23.00
C PHE A 34 -6.87 -7.40 23.72
N PRO A 35 -6.80 -7.49 25.06
CA PRO A 35 -5.99 -6.59 25.90
C PRO A 35 -4.47 -6.72 25.70
N TRP A 36 -4.03 -7.70 24.90
CA TRP A 36 -2.63 -7.92 24.53
C TRP A 36 -2.18 -7.12 23.29
N THR A 37 -3.11 -6.40 22.64
CA THR A 37 -2.79 -5.53 21.50
C THR A 37 -1.89 -4.38 21.95
N GLN A 38 -0.83 -4.08 21.21
CA GLN A 38 0.13 -3.01 21.56
C GLN A 38 0.17 -1.87 20.53
N MET A 39 -0.39 -2.09 19.34
CA MET A 39 -0.54 -1.06 18.30
C MET A 39 -1.88 -1.23 17.59
N VAL A 40 -2.53 -0.12 17.26
CA VAL A 40 -3.82 -0.11 16.55
C VAL A 40 -3.74 0.80 15.33
N LEU A 41 -4.22 0.31 14.19
CA LEU A 41 -4.25 0.98 12.90
C LEU A 41 -5.69 1.09 12.39
N PHE A 42 -6.12 2.31 12.07
CA PHE A 42 -7.36 2.61 11.36
C PHE A 42 -7.08 2.97 9.89
N SER A 43 -8.13 2.96 9.07
CA SER A 43 -8.07 3.23 7.64
C SER A 43 -7.82 4.70 7.29
N GLU A 44 -7.44 4.97 6.04
CA GLU A 44 -7.31 6.34 5.52
C GLU A 44 -8.62 7.13 5.69
N LEU A 45 -8.49 8.42 6.05
CA LEU A 45 -9.59 9.37 6.22
C LEU A 45 -10.67 8.94 7.23
N ALA A 46 -10.39 7.96 8.10
CA ALA A 46 -11.36 7.44 9.07
C ALA A 46 -12.00 8.53 9.95
N PRO A 47 -11.27 9.49 10.56
CA PRO A 47 -11.85 10.47 11.47
C PRO A 47 -12.97 11.34 10.88
N TYR A 48 -12.83 11.80 9.64
CA TYR A 48 -13.75 12.81 9.06
C TYR A 48 -14.30 12.46 7.66
N GLY A 49 -13.95 11.30 7.12
CA GLY A 49 -14.42 10.83 5.82
C GLY A 49 -13.70 11.47 4.62
N PRO A 50 -14.08 11.07 3.39
CA PRO A 50 -13.30 11.31 2.18
C PRO A 50 -13.51 12.67 1.52
N LEU A 51 -14.17 13.63 2.18
CA LEU A 51 -14.51 14.90 1.54
C LEU A 51 -13.60 16.03 2.03
N PRO A 52 -12.77 16.65 1.17
CA PRO A 52 -11.81 17.70 1.56
C PRO A 52 -12.42 18.90 2.27
N ARG A 53 -13.71 19.21 2.03
CA ARG A 53 -14.43 20.28 2.73
C ARG A 53 -14.52 20.09 4.26
N PHE A 54 -14.28 18.88 4.77
CA PHE A 54 -14.21 18.60 6.20
C PHE A 54 -12.78 18.63 6.75
N ALA A 55 -11.82 19.13 5.98
CA ALA A 55 -10.45 19.31 6.44
C ALA A 55 -10.38 20.13 7.73
N GLN A 56 -9.55 19.67 8.67
CA GLN A 56 -9.37 20.29 9.98
C GLN A 56 -7.95 20.87 10.09
N PRO A 57 -7.72 21.88 10.95
CA PRO A 57 -6.38 22.16 11.44
C PRO A 57 -5.74 20.89 12.00
N TYR A 58 -4.43 20.72 11.79
CA TYR A 58 -3.74 19.50 12.22
C TYR A 58 -3.86 19.26 13.72
N ILE A 59 -3.60 20.31 14.51
CA ILE A 59 -3.82 20.28 15.96
C ILE A 59 -5.26 20.73 16.21
N ASN A 60 -6.07 19.80 16.71
CA ASN A 60 -7.48 20.00 17.03
C ASN A 60 -7.88 19.16 18.26
N ASP A 61 -9.08 19.38 18.77
CA ASP A 61 -9.57 18.71 19.98
C ASP A 61 -9.62 17.18 19.83
N ASP A 62 -10.00 16.69 18.65
CA ASP A 62 -10.08 15.25 18.38
C ASP A 62 -8.70 14.56 18.36
N LEU A 63 -7.63 15.25 17.95
CA LEU A 63 -6.26 14.76 18.14
C LEU A 63 -5.95 14.55 19.63
N GLY A 64 -6.33 15.50 20.48
CA GLY A 64 -6.17 15.39 21.94
C GLY A 64 -6.93 14.18 22.51
N ARG A 65 -8.16 13.96 22.04
CA ARG A 65 -8.97 12.79 22.44
C ARG A 65 -8.34 11.46 22.01
N LEU A 66 -7.75 11.41 20.82
CA LEU A 66 -7.02 10.23 20.34
C LEU A 66 -5.72 10.00 21.13
N GLN A 67 -5.01 11.06 21.50
CA GLN A 67 -3.85 11.00 22.39
C GLN A 67 -4.21 10.45 23.78
N ASP A 68 -5.32 10.92 24.35
CA ASP A 68 -5.83 10.41 25.62
C ASP A 68 -6.25 8.94 25.54
N ALA A 69 -6.82 8.53 24.41
CA ALA A 69 -7.19 7.13 24.18
C ALA A 69 -5.98 6.21 24.05
N ALA A 70 -4.93 6.64 23.34
CA ALA A 70 -3.66 5.91 23.25
C ALA A 70 -3.05 5.72 24.66
N ARG A 71 -3.06 6.77 25.49
CA ARG A 71 -2.59 6.73 26.87
C ARG A 71 -3.44 5.83 27.76
N LYS A 72 -4.76 5.95 27.68
CA LYS A 72 -5.72 5.13 28.44
C LYS A 72 -5.48 3.63 28.21
N HIS A 73 -5.22 3.25 26.97
CA HIS A 73 -5.05 1.84 26.58
C HIS A 73 -3.60 1.37 26.53
N ASN A 74 -2.64 2.28 26.72
CA ASN A 74 -1.20 2.00 26.64
C ASN A 74 -0.81 1.34 25.31
N VAL A 75 -1.26 1.93 24.20
CA VAL A 75 -1.01 1.43 22.83
C VAL A 75 -0.41 2.50 21.93
N TRP A 76 0.35 2.06 20.93
CA TRP A 76 0.61 2.90 19.76
C TRP A 76 -0.67 3.06 18.95
N LEU A 77 -1.08 4.29 18.66
CA LEU A 77 -2.29 4.56 17.90
C LEU A 77 -1.95 5.27 16.59
N ILE A 78 -2.33 4.63 15.49
CA ILE A 78 -2.37 5.23 14.16
C ILE A 78 -3.86 5.36 13.82
N PRO A 79 -4.47 6.54 14.01
CA PRO A 79 -5.91 6.76 13.81
C PRO A 79 -6.31 6.77 12.33
N GLY A 80 -5.45 6.27 11.45
CA GLY A 80 -5.56 6.45 10.01
C GLY A 80 -5.01 7.81 9.60
N SER A 81 -5.65 8.41 8.61
CA SER A 81 -5.33 9.77 8.17
C SER A 81 -6.55 10.67 8.22
N MET A 82 -6.35 11.98 8.08
CA MET A 82 -7.41 12.97 7.92
C MET A 82 -6.98 14.03 6.91
N PHE A 83 -7.94 14.75 6.33
CA PHE A 83 -7.59 15.97 5.62
C PHE A 83 -7.17 17.06 6.60
N GLU A 84 -5.90 17.46 6.52
CA GLU A 84 -5.30 18.56 7.25
C GLU A 84 -5.40 19.82 6.40
N LYS A 85 -5.91 20.92 6.97
CA LYS A 85 -5.80 22.26 6.39
C LYS A 85 -4.71 23.04 7.10
N ASP A 86 -3.68 23.44 6.35
CA ASP A 86 -2.58 24.23 6.91
C ASP A 86 -2.94 25.73 7.02
N GLU A 87 -2.03 26.51 7.61
CA GLU A 87 -2.21 27.95 7.82
C GLU A 87 -2.35 28.75 6.51
N ALA A 88 -1.79 28.24 5.40
CA ALA A 88 -1.92 28.83 4.07
C ALA A 88 -3.22 28.40 3.36
N GLY A 89 -4.04 27.55 3.99
CA GLY A 89 -5.29 27.04 3.47
C GLY A 89 -5.15 25.86 2.50
N ARG A 90 -3.95 25.29 2.37
CA ARG A 90 -3.71 24.08 1.57
C ARG A 90 -4.20 22.85 2.30
N ILE A 91 -4.70 21.86 1.56
CA ILE A 91 -5.21 20.62 2.11
C ILE A 91 -4.20 19.49 1.85
N PHE A 92 -3.88 18.72 2.88
CA PHE A 92 -3.05 17.52 2.81
C PHE A 92 -3.83 16.33 3.37
N ASN A 93 -3.50 15.11 2.93
CA ASN A 93 -3.99 13.89 3.58
C ASN A 93 -2.91 13.43 4.57
N THR A 94 -3.17 13.58 5.87
CA THR A 94 -2.16 13.47 6.92
C THR A 94 -2.49 12.36 7.92
N ALA A 95 -1.58 11.42 8.14
CA ALA A 95 -1.63 10.42 9.20
C ALA A 95 -0.77 10.83 10.41
N SER A 96 -1.16 10.34 11.58
CA SER A 96 -0.47 10.61 12.85
C SER A 96 0.03 9.32 13.50
N VAL A 97 1.19 9.39 14.16
CA VAL A 97 1.71 8.31 15.01
C VAL A 97 1.71 8.79 16.43
N ILE A 98 0.89 8.16 17.26
CA ILE A 98 0.74 8.48 18.68
C ILE A 98 1.33 7.33 19.49
N ASP A 99 2.20 7.62 20.45
CA ASP A 99 2.79 6.61 21.34
C ASP A 99 1.87 6.25 22.53
N PRO A 100 2.22 5.22 23.32
CA PRO A 100 1.46 4.81 24.51
C PRO A 100 1.40 5.86 25.62
N ASP A 101 2.25 6.88 25.63
CA ASP A 101 2.17 8.01 26.58
C ASP A 101 1.23 9.11 26.07
N GLY A 102 0.69 8.95 24.85
CA GLY A 102 -0.16 9.91 24.16
C GLY A 102 0.62 11.02 23.48
N ASN A 103 1.94 10.89 23.28
CA ASN A 103 2.72 11.88 22.54
C ASN A 103 2.55 11.67 21.03
N LEU A 104 2.46 12.78 20.29
CA LEU A 104 2.54 12.74 18.83
C LEU A 104 4.01 12.58 18.41
N VAL A 105 4.39 11.39 17.96
CA VAL A 105 5.78 11.04 17.61
C VAL A 105 6.13 11.47 16.18
N ARG A 106 5.20 11.27 15.24
CA ARG A 106 5.35 11.63 13.82
C ARG A 106 4.01 12.02 13.22
N SER A 107 4.11 12.80 12.15
CA SER A 107 3.03 13.01 11.19
C SER A 107 3.55 12.66 9.79
N TYR A 108 2.63 12.25 8.92
CA TYR A 108 2.95 11.86 7.55
C TYR A 108 1.90 12.43 6.60
N ARG A 109 2.30 13.34 5.72
CA ARG A 109 1.47 13.83 4.61
C ARG A 109 1.64 12.90 3.41
N LYS A 110 0.55 12.32 2.91
CA LYS A 110 0.49 11.42 1.75
C LYS A 110 1.29 12.00 0.59
N MET A 111 2.23 11.21 0.09
CA MET A 111 3.17 11.67 -0.94
C MET A 111 2.53 11.67 -2.33
N PHE A 112 1.67 10.70 -2.59
CA PHE A 112 0.94 10.55 -3.84
C PHE A 112 -0.57 10.64 -3.59
N PRO A 113 -1.16 11.84 -3.64
CA PRO A 113 -2.62 11.96 -3.73
C PRO A 113 -3.14 11.13 -4.91
N PHE A 114 -4.30 10.50 -4.75
CA PHE A 114 -4.93 9.64 -5.75
C PHE A 114 -5.48 10.47 -6.91
N ARG A 115 -4.57 10.97 -7.73
CA ARG A 115 -4.86 11.82 -8.88
C ARG A 115 -5.28 10.93 -10.07
N PRO A 116 -6.31 11.31 -10.85
CA PRO A 116 -6.94 12.64 -10.92
C PRO A 116 -8.16 12.86 -10.00
N TYR A 117 -8.38 12.03 -8.98
CA TYR A 117 -9.56 12.15 -8.11
C TYR A 117 -9.33 13.07 -6.89
N GLU A 118 -8.12 13.12 -6.35
CA GLU A 118 -7.71 14.04 -5.27
C GLU A 118 -7.01 15.29 -5.84
N THR A 119 -7.75 16.16 -6.55
CA THR A 119 -7.19 17.35 -7.23
C THR A 119 -6.89 18.53 -6.31
N GLU A 120 -7.62 18.67 -5.22
CA GLU A 120 -7.49 19.78 -4.25
C GLU A 120 -6.57 19.42 -3.07
N VAL A 121 -5.88 18.27 -3.17
CA VAL A 121 -5.02 17.74 -2.12
C VAL A 121 -3.56 17.83 -2.58
N GLU A 122 -2.76 18.48 -1.76
CA GLU A 122 -1.33 18.66 -1.95
C GLU A 122 -0.54 17.41 -1.54
N ALA A 123 0.60 17.21 -2.20
CA ALA A 123 1.51 16.12 -1.92
C ALA A 123 2.44 16.45 -0.74
N GLY A 124 2.66 15.49 0.14
CA GLY A 124 3.79 15.47 1.06
C GLY A 124 5.09 15.10 0.35
N THR A 125 6.22 15.31 1.03
CA THR A 125 7.56 15.02 0.49
C THR A 125 8.47 14.27 1.47
N GLU A 126 8.02 14.10 2.72
CA GLU A 126 8.81 13.50 3.80
C GLU A 126 8.41 12.04 4.03
N PHE A 127 9.40 11.15 4.18
CA PHE A 127 9.16 9.74 4.52
C PHE A 127 8.94 9.59 6.02
N CYS A 128 7.90 8.83 6.40
CA CYS A 128 7.61 8.60 7.82
C CYS A 128 8.19 7.27 8.30
N VAL A 129 9.24 7.37 9.13
CA VAL A 129 9.90 6.25 9.80
C VAL A 129 9.97 6.54 11.30
N PHE A 130 9.63 5.54 12.13
CA PHE A 130 9.73 5.63 13.58
C PHE A 130 10.11 4.29 14.20
N ASP A 131 10.72 4.34 15.39
CA ASP A 131 11.13 3.16 16.13
C ASP A 131 10.15 2.88 17.27
N VAL A 132 9.76 1.61 17.43
CA VAL A 132 9.05 1.11 18.61
C VAL A 132 10.09 0.47 19.54
N PRO A 133 10.36 1.04 20.74
CA PRO A 133 11.45 0.60 21.61
C PRO A 133 11.41 -0.90 21.92
N GLY A 134 12.54 -1.58 21.71
CA GLY A 134 12.68 -3.02 21.97
C GLY A 134 11.95 -3.94 20.98
N VAL A 135 11.25 -3.39 19.98
CA VAL A 135 10.46 -4.14 19.01
C VAL A 135 11.13 -4.08 17.64
N GLY A 136 11.11 -2.92 16.99
CA GLY A 136 11.60 -2.75 15.63
C GLY A 136 11.25 -1.40 15.02
N ARG A 137 11.52 -1.27 13.73
CA ARG A 137 11.31 -0.03 12.97
C ARG A 137 10.07 -0.12 12.08
N PHE A 138 9.26 0.92 12.10
CA PHE A 138 7.97 1.00 11.42
C PHE A 138 7.98 2.14 10.41
N GLY A 139 7.19 1.99 9.35
CA GLY A 139 6.97 3.03 8.35
C GLY A 139 5.50 3.20 8.02
N LEU A 140 5.12 4.39 7.59
CA LEU A 140 3.78 4.70 7.08
C LEU A 140 3.82 4.96 5.58
N SER A 141 2.82 4.43 4.88
CA SER A 141 2.48 4.70 3.48
C SER A 141 0.97 4.80 3.43
N ILE A 142 0.38 5.77 2.72
CA ILE A 142 -1.09 5.91 2.70
C ILE A 142 -1.61 5.52 1.32
N CYS A 143 -2.41 4.46 1.27
CA CYS A 143 -3.19 4.04 0.11
C CYS A 143 -2.42 4.08 -1.22
N TYR A 144 -2.63 5.11 -2.04
CA TYR A 144 -2.05 5.21 -3.36
C TYR A 144 -0.52 5.28 -3.36
N ASP A 145 0.12 5.63 -2.24
CA ASP A 145 1.57 5.61 -2.08
C ASP A 145 2.19 4.23 -2.38
N ILE A 146 1.49 3.12 -2.11
CA ILE A 146 2.02 1.76 -2.31
C ILE A 146 2.15 1.38 -3.80
N TRP A 147 1.43 2.09 -4.68
CA TRP A 147 1.52 1.89 -6.13
C TRP A 147 2.88 2.29 -6.70
N PHE A 148 3.63 3.10 -5.96
CA PHE A 148 4.96 3.57 -6.30
C PHE A 148 5.97 2.78 -5.46
N PRO A 149 6.53 1.66 -5.97
CA PRO A 149 7.42 0.80 -5.19
C PRO A 149 8.64 1.54 -4.62
N GLU A 150 9.00 2.69 -5.20
CA GLU A 150 10.00 3.63 -4.68
C GLU A 150 9.72 4.06 -3.23
N THR A 151 8.45 4.29 -2.86
CA THR A 151 8.08 4.71 -1.50
C THR A 151 8.50 3.66 -0.50
N THR A 152 8.10 2.40 -0.74
CA THR A 152 8.43 1.28 0.14
C THR A 152 9.90 0.90 0.04
N ARG A 153 10.53 1.05 -1.13
CA ARG A 153 11.98 0.87 -1.28
C ARG A 153 12.74 1.82 -0.37
N GLN A 154 12.36 3.09 -0.34
CA GLN A 154 12.99 4.10 0.51
C GLN A 154 12.80 3.79 2.00
N LEU A 155 11.58 3.42 2.42
CA LEU A 155 11.27 3.06 3.80
C LEU A 155 12.06 1.83 4.27
N THR A 156 12.05 0.75 3.51
CA THR A 156 12.72 -0.50 3.88
C THR A 156 14.25 -0.42 3.77
N SER A 157 14.79 0.42 2.89
CA SER A 157 16.23 0.72 2.85
C SER A 157 16.69 1.47 4.11
N GLN A 158 15.79 2.17 4.80
CA GLN A 158 16.02 2.78 6.11
C GLN A 158 15.75 1.82 7.29
N GLY A 159 15.51 0.55 7.00
CA GLY A 159 15.36 -0.52 7.99
C GLY A 159 13.93 -0.79 8.45
N VAL A 160 12.90 -0.16 7.86
CA VAL A 160 11.49 -0.46 8.19
C VAL A 160 11.20 -1.95 8.05
N GLU A 161 10.68 -2.57 9.11
CA GLU A 161 10.35 -4.00 9.21
C GLU A 161 8.84 -4.25 9.08
N VAL A 162 8.03 -3.24 9.40
CA VAL A 162 6.57 -3.25 9.30
C VAL A 162 6.11 -1.98 8.58
N LEU A 163 5.40 -2.16 7.46
CA LEU A 163 4.70 -1.11 6.73
C LEU A 163 3.26 -1.04 7.22
N LEU A 164 2.90 0.08 7.85
CA LEU A 164 1.53 0.41 8.21
C LEU A 164 0.89 1.15 7.04
N HIS A 165 -0.21 0.61 6.52
CA HIS A 165 -0.85 1.07 5.30
C HIS A 165 -2.34 1.37 5.55
N PRO A 166 -2.69 2.59 6.02
CA PRO A 166 -4.07 3.06 6.01
C PRO A 166 -4.55 3.23 4.56
N VAL A 167 -5.71 2.67 4.23
CA VAL A 167 -6.25 2.62 2.87
C VAL A 167 -7.68 3.14 2.80
N LEU A 168 -7.99 3.84 1.71
CA LEU A 168 -9.33 4.09 1.23
C LEU A 168 -9.41 3.64 -0.23
N THR A 169 -9.92 2.43 -0.44
CA THR A 169 -10.19 1.92 -1.78
C THR A 169 -11.62 1.40 -1.81
N GLY A 170 -12.52 2.22 -2.36
CA GLY A 170 -13.91 1.86 -2.66
C GLY A 170 -14.15 1.53 -4.14
N THR A 171 -13.08 1.54 -4.94
CA THR A 171 -13.09 1.47 -6.40
C THR A 171 -12.86 0.04 -6.92
N ALA A 172 -13.09 -0.16 -8.22
CA ALA A 172 -13.03 -1.48 -8.86
C ALA A 172 -11.62 -2.10 -8.92
N ASP A 173 -10.59 -1.33 -8.60
CA ASP A 173 -9.18 -1.71 -8.58
C ASP A 173 -8.70 -2.29 -7.23
N ARG A 174 -9.59 -2.52 -6.26
CA ARG A 174 -9.19 -3.13 -4.96
C ARG A 174 -8.43 -4.45 -5.13
N ASP A 175 -8.77 -5.28 -6.12
CA ASP A 175 -8.02 -6.51 -6.38
C ASP A 175 -6.58 -6.26 -6.85
N ALA A 176 -6.36 -5.17 -7.60
CA ALA A 176 -5.02 -4.77 -8.02
C ALA A 176 -4.22 -4.26 -6.82
N GLU A 177 -4.83 -3.43 -5.97
CA GLU A 177 -4.19 -2.94 -4.75
C GLU A 177 -3.80 -4.10 -3.83
N LEU A 178 -4.69 -5.09 -3.60
CA LEU A 178 -4.36 -6.25 -2.76
C LEU A 178 -3.21 -7.08 -3.33
N ALA A 179 -3.12 -7.18 -4.66
CA ALA A 179 -1.98 -7.81 -5.32
C ALA A 179 -0.68 -7.01 -5.10
N ILE A 180 -0.75 -5.67 -5.14
CA ILE A 180 0.37 -4.78 -4.84
C ILE A 180 0.81 -4.90 -3.38
N ALA A 181 -0.12 -4.91 -2.42
CA ALA A 181 0.21 -5.08 -0.99
C ALA A 181 0.94 -6.40 -0.74
N ARG A 182 0.47 -7.49 -1.34
CA ARG A 182 1.13 -8.80 -1.24
C ARG A 182 2.49 -8.83 -1.92
N ALA A 183 2.61 -8.22 -3.11
CA ALA A 183 3.88 -8.12 -3.82
C ALA A 183 4.89 -7.27 -3.02
N THR A 184 4.43 -6.19 -2.39
CA THR A 184 5.21 -5.28 -1.55
C THR A 184 5.85 -6.03 -0.39
N ALA A 185 5.05 -6.80 0.36
CA ALA A 185 5.57 -7.62 1.47
C ALA A 185 6.72 -8.55 1.02
N ALA A 186 6.57 -9.18 -0.15
CA ALA A 186 7.57 -10.06 -0.75
C ALA A 186 8.84 -9.32 -1.25
N GLN A 187 8.65 -8.24 -2.00
CA GLN A 187 9.71 -7.49 -2.68
C GLN A 187 10.60 -6.72 -1.70
N PHE A 188 10.03 -6.29 -0.57
CA PHE A 188 10.70 -5.46 0.42
C PHE A 188 10.94 -6.18 1.75
N GLN A 189 10.53 -7.46 1.83
CA GLN A 189 10.74 -8.35 2.96
C GLN A 189 10.35 -7.66 4.28
N CYS A 190 9.10 -7.22 4.36
CA CYS A 190 8.50 -6.56 5.52
C CYS A 190 7.06 -7.05 5.73
N TYR A 191 6.54 -6.89 6.94
CA TYR A 191 5.10 -7.03 7.15
C TYR A 191 4.36 -5.87 6.49
N VAL A 192 3.19 -6.12 5.92
CA VAL A 192 2.28 -5.09 5.43
C VAL A 192 0.95 -5.24 6.16
N PHE A 193 0.56 -4.20 6.89
CA PHE A 193 -0.76 -4.07 7.52
C PHE A 193 -1.60 -3.12 6.68
N ASP A 194 -2.41 -3.70 5.81
CA ASP A 194 -3.30 -2.99 4.89
C ASP A 194 -4.71 -2.86 5.50
N VAL A 195 -5.08 -1.66 5.93
CA VAL A 195 -6.36 -1.44 6.64
C VAL A 195 -7.24 -0.49 5.83
N ASN A 196 -8.30 -1.04 5.25
CA ASN A 196 -9.26 -0.32 4.43
C ASN A 196 -10.60 -0.17 5.16
N GLY A 197 -11.26 0.98 4.99
CA GLY A 197 -12.54 1.26 5.62
C GLY A 197 -13.72 0.62 4.89
N LEU A 198 -14.93 0.83 5.42
CA LEU A 198 -16.20 0.44 4.82
C LEU A 198 -17.08 1.66 4.50
N GLY A 199 -17.99 1.49 3.54
CA GLY A 199 -18.91 2.55 3.14
C GLY A 199 -18.17 3.69 2.44
N ALA A 200 -18.21 4.90 2.99
CA ALA A 200 -17.47 6.03 2.42
C ALA A 200 -15.95 5.88 2.59
N GLY A 201 -15.49 5.01 3.50
CA GLY A 201 -14.08 4.73 3.75
C GLY A 201 -13.50 3.57 2.93
N GLY A 202 -14.27 2.96 2.01
CA GLY A 202 -13.79 1.87 1.16
C GLY A 202 -14.74 0.67 1.11
N ASN A 203 -14.28 -0.42 0.50
CA ASN A 203 -15.00 -1.69 0.39
C ASN A 203 -14.44 -2.80 1.30
N GLY A 204 -13.60 -2.43 2.28
CA GLY A 204 -13.01 -3.34 3.25
C GLY A 204 -11.93 -4.24 2.66
N ARG A 205 -11.99 -5.54 2.98
CA ARG A 205 -10.97 -6.53 2.61
C ARG A 205 -9.58 -6.23 3.12
N SER A 206 -9.48 -5.53 4.26
CA SER A 206 -8.22 -5.29 4.98
C SER A 206 -7.42 -6.59 5.11
N CYS A 207 -6.11 -6.52 4.99
CA CYS A 207 -5.26 -7.71 5.02
C CYS A 207 -3.93 -7.49 5.75
N VAL A 208 -3.37 -8.59 6.23
CA VAL A 208 -2.03 -8.62 6.82
C VAL A 208 -1.21 -9.63 6.06
N ILE A 209 -0.10 -9.19 5.50
CA ILE A 209 0.82 -10.04 4.75
C ILE A 209 2.17 -10.10 5.47
N ASP A 210 2.72 -11.31 5.59
CA ASP A 210 4.05 -11.53 6.14
C ASP A 210 5.16 -11.24 5.11
N PRO A 211 6.43 -11.08 5.55
CA PRO A 211 7.56 -10.86 4.66
C PRO A 211 7.80 -11.95 3.60
N ALA A 212 7.16 -13.12 3.75
CA ALA A 212 7.22 -14.24 2.81
C ALA A 212 6.03 -14.29 1.82
N ALA A 213 5.22 -13.21 1.74
CA ALA A 213 4.03 -13.08 0.91
C ALA A 213 2.85 -13.98 1.33
N THR A 214 2.87 -14.49 2.57
CA THR A 214 1.77 -15.26 3.18
C THR A 214 0.74 -14.28 3.70
N VAL A 215 -0.51 -14.42 3.23
CA VAL A 215 -1.63 -13.66 3.78
C VAL A 215 -2.00 -14.29 5.12
N LEU A 216 -1.70 -13.59 6.21
CA LEU A 216 -1.98 -14.02 7.58
C LEU A 216 -3.44 -13.77 7.95
N HIS A 217 -4.01 -12.68 7.43
CA HIS A 217 -5.41 -12.31 7.61
C HIS A 217 -5.92 -11.58 6.37
N GLN A 218 -7.19 -11.80 6.04
CA GLN A 218 -7.91 -10.96 5.11
C GLN A 218 -9.37 -10.89 5.55
N SER A 219 -9.82 -9.68 5.90
CA SER A 219 -11.22 -9.41 6.20
C SER A 219 -12.07 -9.65 4.95
N ALA A 220 -13.38 -9.85 5.15
CA ALA A 220 -14.35 -9.75 4.08
C ALA A 220 -14.94 -8.32 4.04
N GLY A 221 -16.18 -8.16 3.58
CA GLY A 221 -16.83 -6.86 3.38
C GLY A 221 -17.61 -6.31 4.59
N GLN A 222 -17.35 -6.84 5.80
CA GLN A 222 -18.03 -6.49 7.05
C GLN A 222 -17.07 -5.88 8.07
N GLU A 223 -17.59 -5.30 9.15
CA GLU A 223 -16.73 -4.79 10.23
C GLU A 223 -15.84 -5.89 10.81
N ASP A 224 -14.59 -5.54 11.09
CA ASP A 224 -13.60 -6.48 11.59
C ASP A 224 -12.56 -5.77 12.47
N MET A 225 -12.05 -6.50 13.47
CA MET A 225 -11.00 -6.06 14.39
C MET A 225 -10.07 -7.23 14.62
N PHE A 226 -8.86 -7.15 14.08
CA PHE A 226 -7.98 -8.31 13.93
C PHE A 226 -6.58 -8.01 14.49
N PRO A 227 -6.31 -8.34 15.76
CA PRO A 227 -4.95 -8.30 16.29
C PRO A 227 -4.13 -9.47 15.74
N ILE A 228 -2.93 -9.17 15.25
CA ILE A 228 -1.96 -10.14 14.75
C ILE A 228 -0.62 -9.93 15.46
N GLU A 229 -0.08 -11.01 16.03
CA GLU A 229 1.27 -11.03 16.57
C GLU A 229 2.29 -11.07 15.42
N VAL A 230 3.32 -10.22 15.49
CA VAL A 230 4.40 -10.16 14.49
C VAL A 230 5.68 -10.81 14.99
N ASP A 231 6.34 -11.59 14.14
CA ASP A 231 7.68 -12.13 14.37
C ASP A 231 8.72 -11.33 13.57
N LEU A 232 9.24 -10.25 14.16
CA LEU A 232 10.27 -9.44 13.51
C LEU A 232 11.62 -10.18 13.36
N SER A 233 11.82 -11.29 14.08
CA SER A 233 12.97 -12.16 13.83
C SER A 233 12.86 -12.84 12.46
N GLN A 234 11.64 -13.12 11.99
CA GLN A 234 11.38 -13.61 10.64
C GLN A 234 11.84 -12.61 9.58
N VAL A 235 11.49 -11.32 9.74
CA VAL A 235 11.94 -10.22 8.84
C VAL A 235 13.47 -10.21 8.75
N ARG A 236 14.14 -10.11 9.90
CA ARG A 236 15.61 -10.01 9.99
C ARG A 236 16.29 -11.22 9.33
N ARG A 237 15.82 -12.42 9.66
CA ARG A 237 16.33 -13.67 9.10
C ARG A 237 16.13 -13.73 7.59
N GLN A 238 14.96 -13.34 7.06
CA GLN A 238 14.73 -13.35 5.62
C GLN A 238 15.58 -12.32 4.87
N ARG A 239 15.83 -11.14 5.46
CA ARG A 239 16.75 -10.16 4.88
C ARG A 239 18.20 -10.66 4.87
N GLU A 240 18.56 -11.48 5.86
CA GLU A 240 19.89 -12.09 5.98
C GLU A 240 20.07 -13.32 5.09
N THR A 241 19.13 -14.26 5.07
CA THR A 241 19.31 -15.57 4.40
C THR A 241 18.42 -15.77 3.18
N GLY A 242 17.57 -14.80 2.87
CA GLY A 242 16.63 -14.84 1.76
C GLY A 242 15.24 -15.34 2.16
N ILE A 243 14.24 -14.99 1.36
CA ILE A 243 12.87 -15.48 1.54
C ILE A 243 12.87 -17.01 1.42
N LYS A 244 12.47 -17.71 2.49
CA LYS A 244 12.48 -19.19 2.56
C LYS A 244 13.86 -19.81 2.24
N GLY A 245 14.95 -19.09 2.54
CA GLY A 245 16.31 -19.52 2.21
C GLY A 245 16.70 -19.41 0.73
N LEU A 246 15.92 -18.67 -0.06
CA LEU A 246 16.13 -18.44 -1.50
C LEU A 246 16.75 -17.05 -1.75
N GLY A 247 16.25 -16.33 -2.77
CA GLY A 247 16.80 -15.05 -3.20
C GLY A 247 16.87 -14.00 -2.09
N GLN A 248 18.00 -13.28 -2.03
CA GLN A 248 18.27 -12.19 -1.10
C GLN A 248 18.04 -10.84 -1.80
N VAL A 249 16.76 -10.50 -2.01
CA VAL A 249 16.35 -9.37 -2.86
C VAL A 249 16.97 -8.05 -2.41
N LEU A 250 16.91 -7.73 -1.11
CA LEU A 250 17.46 -6.46 -0.61
C LEU A 250 18.98 -6.35 -0.76
N LYS A 251 19.71 -7.46 -0.58
CA LYS A 251 21.17 -7.47 -0.80
C LYS A 251 21.52 -7.37 -2.27
N SER A 252 20.77 -8.08 -3.13
CA SER A 252 20.94 -7.99 -4.58
C SER A 252 20.68 -6.57 -5.09
N PHE A 253 19.71 -5.85 -4.49
CA PHE A 253 19.49 -4.44 -4.78
C PHE A 253 20.63 -3.53 -4.27
N ARG A 254 21.15 -3.77 -3.07
CA ARG A 254 22.31 -3.04 -2.52
C ARG A 254 23.58 -3.23 -3.37
N ASP A 255 23.83 -4.47 -3.80
CA ASP A 255 25.05 -4.90 -4.48
C ASP A 255 24.90 -4.92 -6.02
N ARG A 256 23.86 -4.26 -6.54
CA ARG A 256 23.58 -4.18 -7.97
C ARG A 256 24.75 -3.55 -8.74
N SER A 257 24.99 -4.00 -9.97
CA SER A 257 26.03 -3.46 -10.85
C SER A 257 25.59 -2.27 -11.71
N VAL A 258 24.32 -1.88 -11.61
CA VAL A 258 23.72 -0.83 -12.42
C VAL A 258 22.95 0.15 -11.54
N ASP A 259 23.09 1.44 -11.84
CA ASP A 259 22.22 2.46 -11.29
C ASP A 259 21.04 2.72 -12.24
N PHE A 260 19.86 2.87 -11.64
CA PHE A 260 18.65 3.13 -12.40
C PHE A 260 18.57 4.62 -12.71
N SER A 261 18.83 4.97 -13.96
CA SER A 261 18.78 6.35 -14.44
C SER A 261 17.41 7.01 -14.28
N VAL A 262 16.32 6.23 -14.12
CA VAL A 262 14.98 6.75 -13.79
C VAL A 262 14.95 7.57 -12.50
N TYR A 263 15.89 7.38 -11.58
CA TYR A 263 16.01 8.18 -10.36
C TYR A 263 16.80 9.49 -10.53
N ASP A 264 17.47 9.66 -11.67
CA ASP A 264 18.05 10.92 -12.08
C ASP A 264 17.11 11.63 -13.05
N ARG A 265 16.46 12.69 -12.57
CA ARG A 265 15.54 13.53 -13.35
C ARG A 265 16.22 14.25 -14.53
N ALA A 266 17.55 14.32 -14.55
CA ALA A 266 18.31 14.90 -15.66
C ALA A 266 18.71 13.85 -16.72
N SER A 267 18.49 12.56 -16.47
CA SER A 267 18.95 11.48 -17.36
C SER A 267 18.19 11.39 -18.68
N GLY A 268 16.96 11.93 -18.74
CA GLY A 268 16.04 11.78 -19.87
C GLY A 268 15.43 10.38 -20.02
N THR A 269 15.65 9.48 -19.07
CA THR A 269 15.13 8.09 -19.10
C THR A 269 13.61 8.04 -19.16
N ASP A 270 12.95 9.02 -18.54
CA ASP A 270 11.49 9.17 -18.46
C ASP A 270 10.89 9.93 -19.65
N ALA A 271 11.65 10.18 -20.72
CA ALA A 271 11.16 10.86 -21.93
C ALA A 271 9.86 10.26 -22.50
N TYR A 272 9.71 8.93 -22.44
CA TYR A 272 8.48 8.25 -22.85
C TYR A 272 7.26 8.67 -22.02
N LEU A 273 7.43 8.88 -20.70
CA LEU A 273 6.33 9.25 -19.79
C LEU A 273 5.76 10.63 -20.15
N HIS A 274 6.58 11.56 -20.63
CA HIS A 274 6.13 12.87 -21.12
C HIS A 274 5.27 12.78 -22.39
N GLY A 275 5.32 11.65 -23.12
CA GLY A 275 4.50 11.38 -24.28
C GLY A 275 3.10 10.83 -23.97
N LEU A 276 2.79 10.51 -22.71
CA LEU A 276 1.53 9.87 -22.32
C LEU A 276 0.32 10.82 -22.23
N GLY A 277 0.55 12.12 -22.44
CA GLY A 277 -0.48 13.15 -22.31
C GLY A 277 -0.63 13.65 -20.88
N LYS A 278 -1.70 14.40 -20.62
CA LYS A 278 -1.97 14.99 -19.31
C LYS A 278 -2.67 14.00 -18.39
N LEU A 279 -2.43 14.15 -17.10
CA LEU A 279 -3.18 13.45 -16.07
C LEU A 279 -4.57 14.10 -15.93
N GLU A 280 -5.60 13.41 -16.38
CA GLU A 280 -6.98 13.94 -16.47
C GLU A 280 -7.99 12.82 -16.16
N MET A 281 -9.10 13.19 -15.51
CA MET A 281 -10.19 12.24 -15.22
C MET A 281 -10.98 11.96 -16.52
N PRO A 282 -11.26 10.68 -16.87
CA PRO A 282 -12.08 10.37 -18.03
C PRO A 282 -13.48 10.98 -17.92
N GLY A 283 -13.88 11.72 -18.96
CA GLY A 283 -15.24 12.26 -19.10
C GLY A 283 -16.21 11.31 -19.80
N GLN A 284 -17.51 11.56 -19.64
CA GLN A 284 -18.54 10.82 -20.37
C GLN A 284 -18.34 10.97 -21.89
N GLY A 285 -18.30 9.83 -22.60
CA GLY A 285 -18.08 9.81 -24.05
C GLY A 285 -16.63 10.07 -24.47
N SER A 286 -15.68 10.14 -23.52
CA SER A 286 -14.27 10.26 -23.84
C SER A 286 -13.79 9.08 -24.70
N ARG A 287 -13.02 9.40 -25.75
CA ARG A 287 -12.33 8.43 -26.60
C ARG A 287 -10.83 8.43 -26.33
N SER A 288 -10.37 9.10 -25.26
CA SER A 288 -8.97 9.14 -24.86
C SER A 288 -8.44 7.71 -24.65
N GLY A 289 -7.24 7.44 -25.16
CA GLY A 289 -6.64 6.10 -25.12
C GLY A 289 -7.17 5.12 -26.18
N LEU A 290 -8.28 5.43 -26.87
CA LEU A 290 -8.79 4.63 -27.98
C LEU A 290 -8.16 5.12 -29.30
N ASN A 291 -6.91 4.76 -29.54
CA ASN A 291 -6.34 4.83 -30.88
C ASN A 291 -7.01 3.76 -31.75
N LEU A 292 -8.12 4.10 -32.40
CA LEU A 292 -8.63 3.32 -33.52
C LEU A 292 -7.59 3.40 -34.62
N ARG A 293 -6.71 2.40 -34.69
CA ARG A 293 -5.90 2.18 -35.90
C ARG A 293 -6.90 2.10 -37.05
N ASP A 294 -6.80 3.02 -37.98
CA ASP A 294 -7.57 3.06 -39.19
C ASP A 294 -7.35 1.73 -39.93
N THR A 295 -8.32 0.81 -39.82
CA THR A 295 -8.25 -0.53 -40.42
C THR A 295 -8.28 -0.47 -41.95
N SER A 296 -8.47 0.72 -42.53
CA SER A 296 -8.42 0.96 -43.98
C SER A 296 -7.04 0.71 -44.61
N MET A 297 -5.95 0.67 -43.84
CA MET A 297 -4.59 0.45 -44.35
C MET A 297 -4.13 -1.03 -44.36
N ILE A 298 -4.89 -1.96 -43.78
CA ILE A 298 -4.51 -3.39 -43.72
C ILE A 298 -4.82 -4.13 -45.04
N GLY A 299 -5.54 -3.49 -45.97
CA GLY A 299 -5.92 -4.08 -47.26
C GLY A 299 -4.87 -4.01 -48.38
N ALA A 300 -3.78 -3.26 -48.24
CA ALA A 300 -2.90 -2.92 -49.38
C ALA A 300 -1.45 -3.45 -49.30
N GLN A 301 -1.01 -4.06 -48.20
CA GLN A 301 0.40 -4.48 -48.03
C GLN A 301 0.64 -5.97 -47.76
N HIS A 302 -0.37 -6.84 -47.98
CA HIS A 302 -0.18 -8.29 -47.99
C HIS A 302 -0.06 -8.87 -49.41
N SER A 303 0.78 -8.27 -50.24
CA SER A 303 1.33 -8.96 -51.41
C SER A 303 2.81 -8.63 -51.48
N THR A 304 3.64 -9.67 -51.52
CA THR A 304 5.12 -9.63 -51.53
C THR A 304 5.75 -9.37 -50.16
N MET A 305 6.15 -10.46 -49.48
CA MET A 305 7.50 -10.65 -48.88
C MET A 305 7.48 -11.88 -47.96
N GLY A 306 8.15 -12.96 -48.42
CA GLY A 306 8.45 -14.15 -47.62
C GLY A 306 8.80 -15.35 -48.52
N PRO A 307 10.02 -15.93 -48.43
CA PRO A 307 10.41 -17.06 -49.28
C PRO A 307 9.73 -18.36 -48.82
N PRO A 308 9.55 -19.35 -49.72
CA PRO A 308 8.88 -20.60 -49.36
C PRO A 308 9.73 -21.42 -48.38
N PHE A 309 9.07 -21.94 -47.34
CA PHE A 309 9.67 -22.92 -46.44
C PHE A 309 10.09 -24.17 -47.24
N LYS A 310 11.34 -24.60 -47.07
CA LYS A 310 11.81 -25.91 -47.56
C LYS A 310 11.21 -27.00 -46.69
N ASN A 311 10.49 -27.93 -47.32
CA ASN A 311 10.10 -29.19 -46.71
C ASN A 311 11.23 -30.22 -46.84
N ASP A 312 11.21 -31.19 -45.92
CA ASP A 312 11.88 -32.50 -45.93
C ASP A 312 13.40 -32.55 -45.72
N GLU A 313 13.80 -32.80 -44.46
CA GLU A 313 14.76 -33.86 -44.16
C GLU A 313 14.25 -34.70 -42.97
N GLY A 314 14.31 -36.03 -43.14
CA GLY A 314 13.46 -37.00 -42.46
C GLY A 314 13.87 -37.38 -41.04
N ILE A 315 12.86 -37.69 -40.24
CA ILE A 315 12.99 -38.30 -38.92
C ILE A 315 13.05 -39.84 -39.10
N PRO A 316 14.05 -40.55 -38.53
CA PRO A 316 14.10 -42.01 -38.64
C PRO A 316 13.09 -42.68 -37.69
N ALA A 317 12.46 -43.75 -38.16
CA ALA A 317 11.48 -44.53 -37.42
C ALA A 317 12.12 -45.37 -36.30
N VAL A 318 11.50 -45.36 -35.11
CA VAL A 318 11.88 -46.19 -33.96
C VAL A 318 11.36 -47.61 -34.16
N ALA A 319 12.27 -48.59 -34.15
CA ALA A 319 11.96 -50.01 -34.27
C ALA A 319 11.25 -50.55 -33.02
N GLY A 320 10.10 -51.21 -33.22
CA GLY A 320 9.32 -51.85 -32.16
C GLY A 320 9.89 -53.21 -31.75
N THR A 321 10.11 -53.38 -30.44
CA THR A 321 10.47 -54.66 -29.84
C THR A 321 9.19 -55.45 -29.51
N LYS A 322 9.09 -56.66 -30.05
CA LYS A 322 8.05 -57.66 -29.73
C LYS A 322 8.10 -58.03 -28.24
N ILE A 323 6.93 -58.08 -27.59
CA ILE A 323 6.73 -58.88 -26.37
C ILE A 323 5.62 -59.87 -26.67
N THR A 324 5.96 -61.15 -26.47
CA THR A 324 5.12 -62.34 -26.56
C THR A 324 4.11 -62.41 -25.42
N GLY A 325 2.87 -62.80 -25.76
CA GLY A 325 1.77 -63.12 -24.86
C GLY A 325 0.49 -63.26 -25.64
#